data_AF-A0A356EUN2-F1
#
_entry.id   AF-A0A356EUN2-F1
#
_cell.length_a   1.000
_cell.length_b   1.000
_cell.length_c   1.000
_cell.angle_alpha   90.00
_cell.angle_beta   90.00
_cell.angle_gamma   90.00
#
_symmetry.space_group_name_H-M   'P 1'
#
loop_
_entity.id
_entity.type
_entity.pdbx_description
1 polymer ?
#
loop_
_entity_poly.entity_id
_entity_poly.type
_entity_poly.pdbx_seq_one_letter_code
_entity_poly.pdbx_strand_id
1 'polypeptide(L)'
;MRLTDYRQGMLLPIVATGVLAFLASGSVLASTYSNAVSASAPIAWYRLDDAADQIGSYHGTTSATGVTFGQPAAIQGDPSSAALFAAADAGVITVPDAPELNFGTIGDFSIEFWAKRGEATTSRYAVINKGDTNSGYWMRFDADGKMRFNLDYGATADTAITTGTYADGAWHHYVATADRTSGLKIYVDGQLDGEDSQILGTGSITSVGLPAAMGHLPATATKPAANFLVGSLDEVAVYNAVLTSSQINAHYDEGIGGMGGSYPSVVGTDNPIAWWRMADATDSGSGNHFSYSGLGGVTFGQPTTITGDSPPGIGATGSAVFDGTTESYISVQDADDLNFGEGEDFAVEAWVNVAMPFGELELTENAMIFVKGDTNGSYWLRLEKDGTPRFLLDFGATSIDVRGATGIADGTWHHIVGVADRDVGLELYVDNMLVASKGYFDSNNVSSTLPLQIGMLGTGSAMDGWIDEMAVYNRVLSESEILAHFQAATATPSIPGDADGNNKVDDADAKVLADNWGAGSATRSMGDFDGDGLVGPKDAAILAANWGFGVSEATATAVPEPSTMVVLLGVLAVFTFSRKRE
;
A
#
# COMPACT_ATOMS: atom_id res chain seq x y z
N MET A 1 69.94 -54.54 12.11
CA MET A 1 70.50 -53.18 12.29
C MET A 1 69.31 -52.23 12.46
N ARG A 2 69.05 -51.82 13.72
CA ARG A 2 68.00 -50.94 14.29
C ARG A 2 66.51 -51.29 14.01
N LEU A 3 65.78 -51.93 14.95
CA LEU A 3 65.10 -51.37 16.16
C LEU A 3 63.98 -50.40 15.74
N THR A 4 62.68 -50.50 16.07
CA THR A 4 61.88 -51.21 17.13
C THR A 4 60.40 -50.91 16.77
N ASP A 5 59.48 -51.89 16.70
CA ASP A 5 58.43 -52.23 17.71
C ASP A 5 57.28 -51.19 17.81
N TYR A 6 55.97 -51.47 17.95
CA TYR A 6 55.23 -52.69 18.33
C TYR A 6 53.70 -52.53 18.05
N ARG A 7 53.07 -53.61 17.57
CA ARG A 7 51.72 -54.19 17.88
C ARG A 7 50.44 -53.32 17.95
N GLN A 8 49.46 -53.59 17.08
CA GLN A 8 48.31 -54.53 17.19
C GLN A 8 47.17 -54.06 18.12
N GLY A 9 45.95 -54.19 17.61
CA GLY A 9 44.75 -53.49 18.08
C GLY A 9 43.99 -54.12 19.24
N MET A 10 43.01 -53.37 19.76
CA MET A 10 41.70 -53.83 20.23
C MET A 10 40.83 -52.64 20.68
N LEU A 11 39.53 -52.88 20.68
CA LEU A 11 38.39 -51.95 20.72
C LEU A 11 38.05 -51.28 22.09
N LEU A 12 37.32 -50.14 21.98
CA LEU A 12 36.41 -49.42 22.91
C LEU A 12 37.02 -48.46 23.97
N PRO A 13 36.25 -47.46 24.49
CA PRO A 13 35.33 -46.48 23.89
C PRO A 13 35.70 -45.02 24.32
N ILE A 14 35.31 -43.97 23.58
CA ILE A 14 35.41 -42.58 24.09
C ILE A 14 34.08 -41.84 23.93
N VAL A 15 33.63 -41.36 25.08
CA VAL A 15 32.51 -40.47 25.36
C VAL A 15 32.65 -39.18 24.55
N ALA A 16 31.67 -38.88 23.69
CA ALA A 16 31.57 -37.58 23.03
C ALA A 16 30.76 -36.63 23.93
N THR A 17 31.45 -35.92 24.80
CA THR A 17 30.95 -34.68 25.43
C THR A 17 31.41 -33.53 24.56
N GLY A 18 30.49 -32.77 23.97
CA GLY A 18 30.84 -31.62 23.14
C GLY A 18 29.66 -31.15 22.30
N VAL A 19 28.62 -30.64 22.95
CA VAL A 19 27.68 -29.73 22.29
C VAL A 19 28.46 -28.44 22.02
N LEU A 20 28.99 -28.28 20.81
CA LEU A 20 29.31 -26.95 20.30
C LEU A 20 27.97 -26.28 19.98
N ALA A 21 27.52 -25.42 20.88
CA ALA A 21 26.51 -24.43 20.54
C ALA A 21 27.14 -23.48 19.51
N PHE A 22 26.77 -23.64 18.24
CA PHE A 22 26.95 -22.59 17.26
C PHE A 22 25.94 -21.50 17.63
N LEU A 23 26.42 -20.38 18.16
CA LEU A 23 25.61 -19.17 18.20
C LEU A 23 25.40 -18.75 16.75
N ALA A 24 24.26 -19.12 16.18
CA ALA A 24 23.76 -18.45 15.00
C ALA A 24 23.47 -17.01 15.43
N SER A 25 24.31 -16.07 15.01
CA SER A 25 23.88 -14.68 14.86
C SER A 25 22.71 -14.74 13.88
N GLY A 26 21.49 -14.52 14.38
CA GLY A 26 20.29 -14.53 13.57
C GLY A 26 20.44 -13.50 12.46
N SER A 27 20.62 -13.96 11.23
CA SER A 27 20.36 -13.15 10.05
C SER A 27 18.86 -12.90 10.04
N VAL A 28 18.47 -11.66 10.35
CA VAL A 28 17.11 -11.17 10.18
C VAL A 28 16.79 -11.31 8.69
N LEU A 29 15.69 -11.98 8.33
CA LEU A 29 15.26 -12.06 6.93
C LEU A 29 14.94 -10.64 6.44
N ALA A 30 15.48 -10.24 5.28
CA ALA A 30 15.18 -8.95 4.68
C ALA A 30 13.72 -8.94 4.17
N SER A 31 12.97 -7.88 4.47
CA SER A 31 11.65 -7.58 3.92
C SER A 31 11.76 -6.89 2.55
N THR A 32 10.67 -6.83 1.78
CA THR A 32 10.66 -6.10 0.50
C THR A 32 10.94 -4.60 0.70
N TYR A 33 10.44 -4.01 1.79
CA TYR A 33 10.79 -2.65 2.21
C TYR A 33 12.30 -2.49 2.45
N SER A 34 12.90 -3.39 3.23
CA SER A 34 14.33 -3.35 3.55
C SER A 34 15.20 -3.44 2.29
N ASN A 35 14.72 -4.15 1.26
CA ASN A 35 15.39 -4.27 -0.03
C ASN A 35 15.25 -2.99 -0.86
N ALA A 36 14.07 -2.38 -0.89
CA ALA A 36 13.84 -1.11 -1.59
C ALA A 36 14.73 0.01 -1.02
N VAL A 37 14.75 0.15 0.32
CA VAL A 37 15.64 1.08 1.02
C VAL A 37 17.10 0.79 0.68
N SER A 38 17.54 -0.48 0.79
CA SER A 38 18.92 -0.87 0.48
C SER A 38 19.32 -0.59 -0.97
N ALA A 39 18.40 -0.77 -1.93
CA ALA A 39 18.63 -0.50 -3.35
C ALA A 39 18.83 0.99 -3.63
N SER A 40 18.21 1.86 -2.84
CA SER A 40 18.43 3.32 -2.87
C SER A 40 19.73 3.76 -2.18
N ALA A 41 20.51 2.82 -1.63
CA ALA A 41 21.86 3.01 -1.10
C ALA A 41 21.97 4.14 -0.05
N PRO A 42 21.29 4.01 1.11
CA PRO A 42 21.47 4.94 2.22
C PRO A 42 22.93 4.91 2.70
N ILE A 43 23.37 6.03 3.27
CA ILE A 43 24.68 6.17 3.91
C ILE A 43 24.62 5.96 5.43
N ALA A 44 23.43 5.98 6.01
CA ALA A 44 23.14 5.60 7.38
C ALA A 44 21.69 5.09 7.44
N TRP A 45 21.44 4.01 8.17
CA TRP A 45 20.09 3.47 8.32
C TRP A 45 19.88 2.85 9.70
N TYR A 46 18.91 3.39 10.43
CA TYR A 46 18.55 2.97 11.77
C TYR A 46 17.16 2.32 11.72
N ARG A 47 17.15 0.99 11.78
CA ARG A 47 15.93 0.16 11.83
C ARG A 47 15.13 0.33 13.11
N LEU A 48 15.75 0.91 14.14
CA LEU A 48 15.15 1.19 15.44
C LEU A 48 14.65 -0.05 16.23
N ASP A 49 15.10 -1.25 15.86
CA ASP A 49 15.18 -2.42 16.76
C ASP A 49 16.07 -2.16 17.98
N ASP A 50 17.11 -1.38 17.72
CA ASP A 50 18.04 -0.81 18.66
C ASP A 50 18.58 0.51 18.07
N ALA A 51 19.65 1.07 18.65
CA ALA A 51 20.27 2.28 18.13
C ALA A 51 21.33 2.03 17.04
N ALA A 52 21.44 0.82 16.48
CA ALA A 52 22.49 0.48 15.53
C ALA A 52 22.20 1.02 14.13
N ASP A 53 23.20 1.70 13.57
CA ASP A 53 23.34 1.92 12.13
C ASP A 53 23.62 0.59 11.42
N GLN A 54 22.79 0.24 10.44
CA GLN A 54 22.89 -1.00 9.65
C GLN A 54 23.82 -0.87 8.43
N ILE A 55 24.14 0.36 8.03
CA ILE A 55 25.00 0.62 6.86
C ILE A 55 26.42 0.94 7.31
N GLY A 56 26.53 1.87 8.26
CA GLY A 56 27.80 2.41 8.73
C GLY A 56 28.22 1.86 10.09
N SER A 57 29.23 2.49 10.66
CA SER A 57 29.75 2.19 12.00
C SER A 57 29.29 3.19 13.06
N TYR A 58 28.41 4.13 12.70
CA TYR A 58 28.00 5.24 13.57
C TYR A 58 26.72 4.87 14.32
N HIS A 59 26.82 3.84 15.15
CA HIS A 59 25.72 3.42 16.02
C HIS A 59 25.38 4.52 17.04
N GLY A 60 24.09 4.75 17.22
CA GLY A 60 23.55 5.67 18.21
C GLY A 60 23.69 5.13 19.64
N THR A 61 23.53 6.05 20.59
CA THR A 61 23.44 5.74 22.02
C THR A 61 22.20 6.40 22.59
N THR A 62 21.45 5.68 23.43
CA THR A 62 20.22 6.22 24.02
C THR A 62 20.50 7.01 25.29
N SER A 63 19.62 7.97 25.60
CA SER A 63 19.56 8.51 26.96
C SER A 63 19.15 7.44 27.97
N ALA A 64 19.55 7.62 29.23
CA ALA A 64 19.25 6.67 30.30
C ALA A 64 17.74 6.39 30.50
N THR A 65 16.87 7.31 30.07
CA THR A 65 15.41 7.20 30.12
C THR A 65 14.79 7.80 28.86
N GLY A 66 13.58 7.37 28.50
CA GLY A 66 12.70 8.03 27.52
C GLY A 66 12.64 7.41 26.12
N VAL A 67 13.53 6.46 25.78
CA VAL A 67 13.45 5.64 24.54
C VAL A 67 13.16 4.19 24.92
N THR A 68 12.15 3.59 24.30
CA THR A 68 11.81 2.16 24.46
C THR A 68 11.76 1.50 23.09
N PHE A 69 12.66 0.55 22.84
CA PHE A 69 12.68 -0.28 21.62
C PHE A 69 11.67 -1.44 21.69
N GLY A 70 11.54 -2.20 20.60
CA GLY A 70 10.67 -3.39 20.55
C GLY A 70 9.18 -3.04 20.53
N GLN A 71 8.83 -1.85 20.06
CA GLN A 71 7.43 -1.44 19.88
C GLN A 71 6.89 -1.99 18.56
N PRO A 72 5.55 -2.07 18.39
CA PRO A 72 4.97 -2.43 17.11
C PRO A 72 5.54 -1.55 15.99
N ALA A 73 6.14 -2.18 14.98
CA ALA A 73 6.76 -1.52 13.84
C ALA A 73 5.76 -0.71 13.02
N ALA A 74 6.31 0.18 12.18
CA ALA A 74 5.56 0.84 11.12
C ALA A 74 5.17 -0.16 10.02
N ILE A 75 6.12 -1.01 9.62
CA ILE A 75 5.97 -1.86 8.44
C ILE A 75 5.56 -3.26 8.87
N GLN A 76 4.42 -3.70 8.35
CA GLN A 76 3.93 -5.04 8.60
C GLN A 76 4.66 -6.06 7.71
N GLY A 77 4.99 -7.24 8.23
CA GLY A 77 5.77 -8.25 7.51
C GLY A 77 7.29 -8.01 7.51
N ASP A 78 7.73 -6.84 7.96
CA ASP A 78 9.12 -6.58 8.30
C ASP A 78 9.42 -7.09 9.74
N PRO A 79 10.50 -7.88 9.95
CA PRO A 79 10.88 -8.34 11.29
C PRO A 79 11.46 -7.25 12.21
N SER A 80 11.60 -6.00 11.76
CA SER A 80 11.99 -4.87 12.62
C SER A 80 10.90 -4.46 13.60
N SER A 81 11.27 -3.56 14.51
CA SER A 81 10.46 -3.01 15.57
C SER A 81 10.76 -1.54 15.73
N ALA A 82 9.77 -0.78 16.17
CA ALA A 82 9.90 0.67 16.34
C ALA A 82 10.49 1.06 17.70
N ALA A 83 10.92 2.33 17.79
CA ALA A 83 11.28 2.99 19.03
C ALA A 83 10.19 3.99 19.47
N LEU A 84 9.68 3.84 20.70
CA LEU A 84 8.80 4.83 21.34
C LEU A 84 9.61 5.85 22.15
N PHE A 85 9.37 7.13 21.87
CA PHE A 85 9.84 8.28 22.62
C PHE A 85 8.70 8.77 23.53
N ALA A 86 8.73 8.36 24.80
CA ALA A 86 7.56 8.41 25.69
C ALA A 86 7.49 9.62 26.63
N ALA A 87 8.57 10.40 26.76
CA ALA A 87 8.65 11.46 27.77
C ALA A 87 8.99 12.81 27.12
N ALA A 88 8.15 13.82 27.37
CA ALA A 88 8.34 15.16 26.84
C ALA A 88 9.65 15.84 27.30
N ASP A 89 10.32 15.31 28.33
CA ASP A 89 11.59 15.80 28.86
C ASP A 89 12.75 14.79 28.79
N ALA A 90 12.52 13.61 28.18
CA ALA A 90 13.53 12.55 28.11
C ALA A 90 13.32 11.66 26.87
N GLY A 91 14.43 11.18 26.30
CA GLY A 91 14.39 10.26 25.15
C GLY A 91 15.10 10.87 23.96
N VAL A 92 16.36 10.51 23.79
CA VAL A 92 17.15 10.89 22.62
C VAL A 92 18.02 9.72 22.22
N ILE A 93 18.16 9.50 20.92
CA ILE A 93 19.22 8.66 20.37
C ILE A 93 20.28 9.61 19.84
N THR A 94 21.48 9.56 20.41
CA THR A 94 22.62 10.40 20.00
C THR A 94 23.54 9.58 19.09
N VAL A 95 23.66 10.03 17.84
CA VAL A 95 24.57 9.47 16.85
C VAL A 95 25.90 10.25 16.95
N PRO A 96 27.05 9.58 17.15
CA PRO A 96 28.35 10.26 17.20
C PRO A 96 28.60 11.06 15.92
N ASP A 97 29.48 12.07 15.97
CA ASP A 97 29.78 12.88 14.78
C ASP A 97 30.28 11.98 13.63
N ALA A 98 29.48 11.94 12.56
CA ALA A 98 29.69 11.13 11.37
C ALA A 98 30.01 12.07 10.20
N PRO A 99 31.23 12.02 9.63
CA PRO A 99 31.61 12.84 8.48
C PRO A 99 30.72 12.69 7.26
N GLU A 100 30.11 11.53 7.06
CA GLU A 100 29.23 11.22 5.92
C GLU A 100 27.91 11.99 5.98
N LEU A 101 27.50 12.40 7.19
CA LEU A 101 26.32 13.25 7.43
C LEU A 101 26.62 14.75 7.30
N ASN A 102 27.83 15.13 6.85
CA ASN A 102 28.23 16.51 6.66
C ASN A 102 28.16 16.92 5.17
N PHE A 103 27.02 17.47 4.76
CA PHE A 103 26.74 17.83 3.36
C PHE A 103 27.33 19.18 2.87
N GLY A 104 28.02 19.92 3.74
CA GLY A 104 28.77 21.12 3.36
C GLY A 104 27.90 22.23 2.77
N THR A 105 28.35 22.83 1.67
CA THR A 105 27.65 23.93 0.98
C THR A 105 26.77 23.48 -0.19
N ILE A 106 27.13 22.35 -0.82
CA ILE A 106 26.57 21.89 -2.10
C ILE A 106 26.09 20.43 -2.09
N GLY A 107 26.22 19.72 -0.96
CA GLY A 107 25.81 18.32 -0.89
C GLY A 107 24.30 18.17 -0.96
N ASP A 108 23.83 17.49 -1.99
CA ASP A 108 22.46 17.02 -2.12
C ASP A 108 22.25 15.79 -1.24
N PHE A 109 21.05 15.67 -0.65
CA PHE A 109 20.76 14.55 0.26
C PHE A 109 19.25 14.33 0.43
N SER A 110 18.91 13.18 1.02
CA SER A 110 17.55 12.87 1.44
C SER A 110 17.53 12.26 2.84
N ILE A 111 16.42 12.43 3.55
CA ILE A 111 16.13 11.81 4.83
C ILE A 111 14.78 11.12 4.70
N GLU A 112 14.69 9.87 5.16
CA GLU A 112 13.48 9.06 5.18
C GLU A 112 13.24 8.52 6.59
N PHE A 113 11.98 8.43 7.01
CA PHE A 113 11.57 7.71 8.21
C PHE A 113 10.07 7.47 8.24
N TRP A 114 9.64 6.53 9.09
CA TRP A 114 8.25 6.42 9.53
C TRP A 114 8.08 7.07 10.90
N ALA A 115 6.98 7.79 11.10
CA ALA A 115 6.65 8.39 12.39
C ALA A 115 5.17 8.23 12.73
N LYS A 116 4.89 7.92 14.00
CA LYS A 116 3.53 7.84 14.56
C LYS A 116 3.41 8.73 15.78
N ARG A 117 2.41 9.60 15.79
CA ARG A 117 2.20 10.58 16.86
C ARG A 117 0.73 10.87 17.09
N GLY A 118 0.35 11.12 18.33
CA GLY A 118 -0.98 11.62 18.67
C GLY A 118 -1.10 13.14 18.51
N GLU A 119 -2.17 13.69 19.10
CA GLU A 119 -2.59 15.09 19.03
C GLU A 119 -1.46 16.12 19.11
N ALA A 120 -1.61 17.21 18.36
CA ALA A 120 -0.67 18.32 18.32
C ALA A 120 -0.40 18.88 19.73
N THR A 121 0.81 18.67 20.25
CA THR A 121 1.23 19.32 21.48
C THR A 121 1.67 20.76 21.19
N THR A 122 1.62 21.63 22.20
CA THR A 122 2.01 23.05 22.09
C THR A 122 3.53 23.28 21.93
N SER A 123 4.30 22.24 21.61
CA SER A 123 5.76 22.18 21.68
C SER A 123 6.39 21.78 20.35
N ARG A 124 7.69 22.09 20.16
CA ARG A 124 8.42 21.87 18.90
C ARG A 124 9.44 20.76 19.08
N TYR A 125 9.41 19.70 18.29
CA TYR A 125 10.35 18.60 18.48
C TYR A 125 10.92 18.07 17.19
N ALA A 126 12.22 17.84 17.21
CA ALA A 126 12.93 17.22 16.10
C ALA A 126 12.72 15.71 16.12
N VAL A 127 12.43 15.19 14.93
CA VAL A 127 12.53 13.77 14.62
C VAL A 127 14.00 13.40 14.45
N ILE A 128 14.71 14.17 13.62
CA ILE A 128 16.16 14.02 13.39
C ILE A 128 16.81 15.40 13.19
N ASN A 129 18.03 15.57 13.70
CA ASN A 129 18.84 16.77 13.49
C ASN A 129 20.34 16.44 13.39
N LYS A 130 21.07 17.30 12.67
CA LYS A 130 22.54 17.38 12.71
C LYS A 130 22.94 18.85 12.70
N GLY A 131 23.81 19.23 13.63
CA GLY A 131 24.34 20.59 13.76
C GLY A 131 23.83 21.34 14.98
N ASP A 132 23.88 22.67 14.94
CA ASP A 132 23.45 23.60 15.99
C ASP A 132 22.56 24.73 15.46
N THR A 133 22.32 25.76 16.26
CA THR A 133 21.52 26.93 15.86
C THR A 133 22.28 27.92 14.95
N ASN A 134 23.50 27.59 14.53
CA ASN A 134 24.33 28.42 13.65
C ASN A 134 24.68 27.70 12.33
N SER A 135 24.41 26.41 12.21
CA SER A 135 24.57 25.62 10.99
C SER A 135 23.96 24.24 11.21
N GLY A 136 23.26 23.70 10.22
CA GLY A 136 22.73 22.35 10.35
C GLY A 136 21.54 22.06 9.47
N TYR A 137 20.95 20.89 9.71
CA TYR A 137 19.68 20.50 9.13
C TYR A 137 18.86 19.72 10.16
N TRP A 138 17.53 19.77 10.02
CA TRP A 138 16.63 19.00 10.87
C TRP A 138 15.26 18.80 10.21
N MET A 139 14.61 17.71 10.61
CA MET A 139 13.19 17.48 10.43
C MET A 139 12.49 17.58 11.78
N ARG A 140 11.48 18.45 11.88
CA ARG A 140 10.78 18.73 13.14
C ARG A 140 9.31 19.04 12.92
N PHE A 141 8.49 18.70 13.91
CA PHE A 141 7.14 19.25 14.01
C PHE A 141 7.17 20.52 14.87
N ASP A 142 6.49 21.59 14.44
CA ASP A 142 6.25 22.75 15.32
C ASP A 142 4.84 22.71 15.93
N ALA A 143 4.53 23.70 16.78
CA ALA A 143 3.29 23.80 17.53
C ALA A 143 2.01 23.93 16.68
N ASP A 144 2.15 24.17 15.37
CA ASP A 144 1.04 24.14 14.40
C ASP A 144 0.76 22.74 13.86
N GLY A 145 1.47 21.72 14.36
CA GLY A 145 1.35 20.33 13.93
C GLY A 145 2.10 20.02 12.63
N LYS A 146 2.65 21.02 11.93
CA LYS A 146 3.26 20.82 10.61
C LYS A 146 4.72 20.35 10.71
N MET A 147 5.08 19.38 9.87
CA MET A 147 6.45 18.95 9.66
C MET A 147 7.21 20.03 8.87
N ARG A 148 8.45 20.26 9.28
CA ARG A 148 9.37 21.20 8.66
C ARG A 148 10.70 20.52 8.39
N PHE A 149 11.20 20.75 7.19
CA PHE A 149 12.55 20.41 6.80
C PHE A 149 13.33 21.70 6.60
N ASN A 150 14.36 21.89 7.43
CA ASN A 150 15.15 23.12 7.48
C ASN A 150 16.60 22.85 7.13
N LEU A 151 17.19 23.78 6.38
CA LEU A 151 18.63 23.94 6.22
C LEU A 151 19.05 25.29 6.81
N ASP A 152 19.91 25.28 7.83
CA ASP A 152 20.43 26.49 8.50
C ASP A 152 21.88 26.73 8.09
N TYR A 153 22.15 27.95 7.63
CA TYR A 153 23.44 28.43 7.15
C TYR A 153 24.06 29.47 8.10
N GLY A 154 23.49 29.62 9.30
CA GLY A 154 23.88 30.54 10.36
C GLY A 154 23.18 31.88 10.31
N ALA A 155 23.34 32.63 9.22
CA ALA A 155 22.68 33.94 9.06
C ALA A 155 21.31 33.85 8.36
N THR A 156 21.09 32.77 7.62
CA THR A 156 19.90 32.51 6.81
C THR A 156 19.50 31.04 6.94
N ALA A 157 18.27 30.72 6.57
CA ALA A 157 17.78 29.34 6.50
C ALA A 157 16.76 29.21 5.37
N ASP A 158 16.69 28.02 4.77
CA ASP A 158 15.64 27.62 3.83
C ASP A 158 14.73 26.59 4.53
N THR A 159 13.43 26.55 4.21
CA THR A 159 12.46 25.70 4.93
C THR A 159 11.32 25.25 4.04
N ALA A 160 11.21 23.94 3.82
CA ALA A 160 9.97 23.33 3.32
C ALA A 160 9.02 23.02 4.50
N ILE A 161 7.71 23.16 4.27
CA ILE A 161 6.68 22.96 5.30
C ILE A 161 5.52 22.15 4.72
N THR A 162 5.15 21.09 5.45
CA THR A 162 3.79 20.66 5.74
C THR A 162 2.59 21.41 5.12
N THR A 163 1.77 20.87 4.22
CA THR A 163 0.38 21.38 4.10
C THR A 163 -0.51 20.79 5.20
N GLY A 164 -0.39 19.49 5.47
CA GLY A 164 -1.08 18.76 6.55
C GLY A 164 -0.36 18.78 7.92
N THR A 165 -1.02 18.25 8.95
CA THR A 165 -0.57 18.22 10.36
C THR A 165 -0.29 16.83 10.94
N TYR A 166 -0.79 15.75 10.33
CA TYR A 166 -0.41 14.35 10.58
C TYR A 166 -0.26 13.95 12.06
N ALA A 167 -1.24 14.35 12.88
CA ALA A 167 -1.29 14.13 14.33
C ALA A 167 -2.49 13.25 14.74
N ASP A 168 -2.85 12.31 13.87
CA ASP A 168 -4.03 11.43 13.92
C ASP A 168 -3.78 10.11 14.67
N GLY A 169 -2.55 9.89 15.16
CA GLY A 169 -2.18 8.63 15.80
C GLY A 169 -1.92 7.49 14.82
N ALA A 170 -1.77 7.75 13.51
CA ALA A 170 -1.37 6.78 12.50
C ALA A 170 0.15 6.84 12.22
N TRP A 171 0.67 5.80 11.58
CA TRP A 171 2.01 5.82 11.00
C TRP A 171 1.97 6.55 9.66
N HIS A 172 2.88 7.50 9.46
CA HIS A 172 3.10 8.12 8.16
C HIS A 172 4.56 7.96 7.75
N HIS A 173 4.77 7.81 6.45
CA HIS A 173 6.08 7.80 5.82
C HIS A 173 6.48 9.21 5.43
N TYR A 174 7.63 9.68 5.89
CA TYR A 174 8.14 11.02 5.57
C TYR A 174 9.43 10.90 4.80
N VAL A 175 9.52 11.61 3.67
CA VAL A 175 10.79 11.80 2.96
C VAL A 175 11.05 13.27 2.72
N ALA A 176 12.18 13.77 3.19
CA ALA A 176 12.68 15.08 2.82
C ALA A 176 13.80 14.96 1.80
N THR A 177 13.74 15.76 0.72
CA THR A 177 14.82 15.84 -0.27
C THR A 177 15.38 17.25 -0.33
N ALA A 178 16.70 17.40 -0.25
CA ALA A 178 17.41 18.63 -0.49
C ALA A 178 18.19 18.51 -1.80
N ASP A 179 17.65 19.12 -2.86
CA ASP A 179 18.41 19.45 -4.06
C ASP A 179 18.92 20.88 -3.88
N ARG A 180 20.23 21.03 -3.67
CA ARG A 180 20.90 22.32 -3.40
C ARG A 180 20.83 23.28 -4.60
N THR A 181 20.31 22.81 -5.74
CA THR A 181 20.02 23.61 -6.94
C THR A 181 18.53 23.89 -7.10
N SER A 182 17.68 22.88 -6.89
CA SER A 182 16.26 22.91 -7.26
C SER A 182 15.29 23.19 -6.11
N GLY A 183 15.71 23.07 -4.84
CA GLY A 183 14.85 23.34 -3.69
C GLY A 183 14.78 22.22 -2.66
N LEU A 184 13.97 22.47 -1.63
CA LEU A 184 13.63 21.50 -0.59
C LEU A 184 12.23 20.94 -0.85
N LYS A 185 12.04 19.64 -0.61
CA LYS A 185 10.71 19.01 -0.68
C LYS A 185 10.49 18.09 0.52
N ILE A 186 9.23 17.95 0.91
CA ILE A 186 8.72 17.01 1.88
C ILE A 186 7.63 16.20 1.20
N TYR A 187 7.82 14.90 1.18
CA TYR A 187 6.83 13.92 0.77
C TYR A 187 6.27 13.26 2.02
N VAL A 188 4.96 13.05 2.04
CA VAL A 188 4.26 12.28 3.07
C VAL A 188 3.48 11.18 2.35
N ASP A 189 3.66 9.94 2.79
CA ASP A 189 2.95 8.78 2.25
C ASP A 189 3.11 8.65 0.72
N GLY A 190 4.36 8.78 0.26
CA GLY A 190 4.71 8.76 -1.17
C GLY A 190 4.48 10.08 -1.91
N GLN A 191 3.54 10.92 -1.46
CA GLN A 191 3.09 12.10 -2.20
C GLN A 191 3.82 13.37 -1.80
N LEU A 192 4.04 14.30 -2.74
CA LEU A 192 4.62 15.61 -2.44
C LEU A 192 3.61 16.44 -1.65
N ASP A 193 3.95 16.84 -0.43
CA ASP A 193 3.07 17.62 0.44
C ASP A 193 3.57 19.06 0.65
N GLY A 194 4.87 19.28 0.71
CA GLY A 194 5.43 20.61 0.96
C GLY A 194 6.72 20.87 0.19
N GLU A 195 6.94 22.10 -0.26
CA GLU A 195 8.19 22.47 -0.93
C GLU A 195 8.64 23.91 -0.64
N ASP A 196 9.95 24.11 -0.77
CA ASP A 196 10.60 25.40 -0.91
C ASP A 196 11.35 25.39 -2.25
N SER A 197 10.70 25.96 -3.27
CA SER A 197 11.17 25.97 -4.65
C SER A 197 12.37 26.91 -4.90
N GLN A 198 12.93 27.54 -3.86
CA GLN A 198 14.08 28.44 -3.97
C GLN A 198 15.10 28.21 -2.85
N ILE A 199 16.33 27.81 -3.21
CA ILE A 199 17.47 27.82 -2.26
C ILE A 199 18.08 29.22 -2.24
N LEU A 200 17.86 29.97 -1.16
CA LEU A 200 18.42 31.32 -1.00
C LEU A 200 19.72 31.30 -0.19
N GLY A 201 19.98 30.25 0.59
CA GLY A 201 21.18 30.13 1.40
C GLY A 201 22.36 29.45 0.70
N THR A 202 23.52 30.14 0.70
CA THR A 202 24.77 29.67 0.09
C THR A 202 25.82 29.23 1.11
N GLY A 203 25.49 29.23 2.41
CA GLY A 203 26.43 28.85 3.47
C GLY A 203 26.54 27.34 3.66
N SER A 204 27.43 26.92 4.55
CA SER A 204 27.60 25.51 4.90
C SER A 204 26.57 25.09 5.93
N ILE A 205 25.94 23.93 5.73
CA ILE A 205 25.07 23.29 6.74
C ILE A 205 25.82 22.27 7.61
N THR A 206 27.15 22.19 7.45
CA THR A 206 27.99 21.31 8.28
C THR A 206 28.42 21.97 9.58
N SER A 207 28.18 21.26 10.69
CA SER A 207 28.80 21.54 11.99
C SER A 207 29.74 20.40 12.38
N VAL A 208 31.03 20.60 12.13
CA VAL A 208 32.07 19.61 12.42
C VAL A 208 32.20 19.38 13.93
N GLY A 209 32.29 18.13 14.36
CA GLY A 209 32.46 17.75 15.76
C GLY A 209 31.18 17.70 16.57
N LEU A 210 30.01 17.96 15.97
CA LEU A 210 28.71 17.89 16.64
C LEU A 210 27.97 16.59 16.28
N PRO A 211 27.38 15.88 17.26
CA PRO A 211 26.61 14.67 17.01
C PRO A 211 25.32 14.95 16.23
N ALA A 212 24.78 13.92 15.59
CA ALA A 212 23.38 13.88 15.19
C ALA A 212 22.51 13.42 16.37
N ALA A 213 21.23 13.77 16.36
CA ALA A 213 20.29 13.19 17.31
C ALA A 213 18.94 12.87 16.65
N MET A 214 18.29 11.85 17.20
CA MET A 214 16.90 11.51 16.92
C MET A 214 16.07 11.73 18.18
N GLY A 215 14.90 12.36 18.01
CA GLY A 215 13.96 12.66 19.09
C GLY A 215 14.28 13.90 19.93
N HIS A 216 15.25 14.74 19.53
CA HIS A 216 15.58 15.97 20.25
C HIS A 216 16.28 17.00 19.34
N LEU A 217 15.96 18.30 19.47
CA LEU A 217 16.65 19.38 18.73
C LEU A 217 18.14 19.50 19.14
N PRO A 218 19.00 20.18 18.36
CA PRO A 218 20.39 20.44 18.76
C PRO A 218 20.52 20.99 20.19
N ALA A 219 21.50 20.48 20.93
CA ALA A 219 21.74 20.91 22.30
C ALA A 219 22.21 22.37 22.34
N THR A 220 21.35 23.28 22.80
CA THR A 220 21.85 24.40 23.62
C THR A 220 21.93 23.91 25.07
N ALA A 221 22.82 24.48 25.88
CA ALA A 221 23.13 24.02 27.24
C ALA A 221 21.92 24.00 28.21
N THR A 222 20.78 24.52 27.79
CA THR A 222 19.48 24.42 28.46
C THR A 222 18.55 23.62 27.55
N LYS A 223 18.17 22.42 27.98
CA LYS A 223 17.14 21.59 27.34
C LYS A 223 15.77 21.96 27.92
N PRO A 224 15.01 22.94 27.38
CA PRO A 224 13.62 23.07 27.79
C PRO A 224 12.89 21.78 27.38
N ALA A 225 12.01 21.28 28.24
CA ALA A 225 11.15 20.11 28.02
C ALA A 225 10.17 20.24 26.83
N ALA A 226 10.35 21.24 25.96
CA ALA A 226 9.53 21.50 24.79
C ALA A 226 10.14 20.96 23.50
N ASN A 227 11.30 20.27 23.56
CA ASN A 227 12.11 19.90 22.40
C ASN A 227 12.21 18.39 22.10
N PHE A 228 11.61 17.54 22.92
CA PHE A 228 11.68 16.08 22.76
C PHE A 228 10.48 15.55 21.99
N LEU A 229 10.75 14.57 21.12
CA LEU A 229 9.70 13.85 20.42
C LEU A 229 8.83 13.09 21.43
N VAL A 230 7.52 13.20 21.25
CA VAL A 230 6.54 12.32 21.87
C VAL A 230 5.83 11.57 20.75
N GLY A 231 6.16 10.30 20.59
CA GLY A 231 5.71 9.48 19.47
C GLY A 231 6.64 8.30 19.21
N SER A 232 6.32 7.51 18.18
CA SER A 232 7.15 6.40 17.71
C SER A 232 7.87 6.78 16.42
N LEU A 233 9.10 6.29 16.27
CA LEU A 233 9.86 6.33 15.02
C LEU A 233 10.23 4.93 14.58
N ASP A 234 10.34 4.77 13.27
CA ASP A 234 10.86 3.57 12.63
C ASP A 234 11.68 3.93 11.37
N GLU A 235 12.60 3.05 10.98
CA GLU A 235 13.30 3.08 9.69
C GLU A 235 13.97 4.41 9.28
N VAL A 236 14.71 5.05 10.18
CA VAL A 236 15.36 6.33 9.89
C VAL A 236 16.56 6.12 8.96
N ALA A 237 16.45 6.56 7.71
CA ALA A 237 17.50 6.46 6.69
C ALA A 237 17.97 7.83 6.20
N VAL A 238 19.27 7.94 5.87
CA VAL A 238 19.87 9.14 5.28
C VAL A 238 20.61 8.75 4.01
N TYR A 239 20.43 9.52 2.95
CA TYR A 239 21.01 9.30 1.63
C TYR A 239 21.88 10.47 1.22
N ASN A 240 22.99 10.23 0.52
CA ASN A 240 23.82 11.28 -0.10
C ASN A 240 23.36 11.64 -1.52
N ALA A 241 22.08 11.43 -1.81
CA ALA A 241 21.44 11.69 -3.09
C ALA A 241 20.02 12.21 -2.87
N VAL A 242 19.48 12.91 -3.86
CA VAL A 242 18.06 13.26 -3.94
C VAL A 242 17.30 12.03 -4.41
N LEU A 243 16.47 11.46 -3.54
CA LEU A 243 15.56 10.38 -3.94
C LEU A 243 14.55 10.93 -4.93
N THR A 244 14.32 10.16 -6.00
CA THR A 244 13.28 10.48 -6.97
C THR A 244 11.91 10.14 -6.42
N SER A 245 10.85 10.80 -6.91
CA SER A 245 9.47 10.48 -6.50
C SER A 245 9.10 9.01 -6.75
N SER A 246 9.68 8.37 -7.77
CA SER A 246 9.50 6.94 -8.01
C SER A 246 10.13 6.06 -6.94
N GLN A 247 11.31 6.42 -6.42
CA GLN A 247 11.92 5.69 -5.31
C GLN A 247 11.14 5.89 -4.01
N ILE A 248 10.68 7.12 -3.77
CA ILE A 248 9.89 7.48 -2.60
C ILE A 248 8.57 6.70 -2.58
N ASN A 249 7.85 6.67 -3.71
CA ASN A 249 6.65 5.86 -3.86
C ASN A 249 6.95 4.37 -3.66
N ALA A 250 8.01 3.83 -4.28
CA ALA A 250 8.36 2.43 -4.11
C ALA A 250 8.67 2.08 -2.64
N HIS A 251 9.37 2.95 -1.90
CA HIS A 251 9.62 2.71 -0.47
C HIS A 251 8.32 2.76 0.34
N TYR A 252 7.45 3.73 0.07
CA TYR A 252 6.16 3.83 0.74
C TYR A 252 5.30 2.59 0.45
N ASP A 253 5.12 2.26 -0.83
CA ASP A 253 4.33 1.12 -1.33
C ASP A 253 4.83 -0.20 -0.74
N GLU A 254 6.14 -0.40 -0.59
CA GLU A 254 6.69 -1.60 0.06
C GLU A 254 6.52 -1.57 1.59
N GLY A 255 6.56 -0.38 2.20
CA GLY A 255 6.35 -0.21 3.64
C GLY A 255 4.90 -0.39 4.08
N ILE A 256 3.96 -0.09 3.18
CA ILE A 256 2.54 -0.49 3.30
C ILE A 256 2.25 -1.83 2.61
N GLY A 257 3.19 -2.39 1.86
CA GLY A 257 3.01 -3.62 1.07
C GLY A 257 2.77 -4.86 1.94
N GLY A 258 3.04 -4.76 3.24
CA GLY A 258 2.53 -5.69 4.25
C GLY A 258 1.35 -5.18 5.09
N MET A 259 1.01 -3.88 5.01
CA MET A 259 -0.24 -3.29 5.53
C MET A 259 -1.42 -3.44 4.55
N GLY A 260 -1.17 -3.86 3.31
CA GLY A 260 -2.18 -4.33 2.37
C GLY A 260 -2.77 -5.64 2.86
N GLY A 261 -3.74 -5.55 3.79
CA GLY A 261 -4.76 -6.58 3.84
C GLY A 261 -5.34 -6.74 2.43
N SER A 262 -5.86 -7.92 2.11
CA SER A 262 -6.71 -8.07 0.91
C SER A 262 -7.68 -6.89 0.86
N TYR A 263 -8.01 -6.33 -0.31
CA TYR A 263 -8.95 -5.20 -0.43
C TYR A 263 -10.14 -5.27 0.55
N PRO A 264 -10.80 -6.45 0.73
CA PRO A 264 -11.86 -6.63 1.74
C PRO A 264 -11.52 -6.31 3.19
N SER A 265 -10.27 -6.54 3.59
CA SER A 265 -9.77 -6.27 4.94
C SER A 265 -9.52 -4.80 5.18
N VAL A 266 -9.05 -4.08 4.16
CA VAL A 266 -8.80 -2.63 4.26
C VAL A 266 -10.14 -1.91 4.35
N VAL A 267 -10.99 -2.09 3.34
CA VAL A 267 -12.35 -1.53 3.31
C VAL A 267 -13.19 -1.95 4.52
N GLY A 268 -13.11 -3.22 4.92
CA GLY A 268 -13.84 -3.73 6.09
C GLY A 268 -13.40 -3.12 7.42
N THR A 269 -12.14 -2.69 7.56
CA THR A 269 -11.65 -2.02 8.78
C THR A 269 -12.24 -0.63 8.94
N ASP A 270 -12.59 0.00 7.82
CA ASP A 270 -13.17 1.34 7.78
C ASP A 270 -14.69 1.36 7.98
N ASN A 271 -15.27 0.17 8.23
CA ASN A 271 -16.65 -0.09 8.66
C ASN A 271 -17.72 0.57 7.77
N PRO A 272 -17.82 0.20 6.48
CA PRO A 272 -18.93 0.64 5.65
C PRO A 272 -20.27 0.18 6.24
N ILE A 273 -21.26 1.05 6.19
CA ILE A 273 -22.64 0.72 6.59
C ILE A 273 -23.34 -0.13 5.53
N ALA A 274 -22.94 0.01 4.27
CA ALA A 274 -23.37 -0.84 3.17
C ALA A 274 -22.19 -1.04 2.20
N TRP A 275 -21.97 -2.26 1.73
CA TRP A 275 -20.84 -2.62 0.88
C TRP A 275 -21.17 -3.82 -0.02
N TRP A 276 -21.31 -3.56 -1.33
CA TRP A 276 -21.56 -4.56 -2.35
C TRP A 276 -20.30 -4.84 -3.14
N ARG A 277 -19.73 -6.02 -2.89
CA ARG A 277 -18.57 -6.57 -3.60
C ARG A 277 -18.90 -7.14 -4.98
N MET A 278 -20.17 -7.10 -5.38
CA MET A 278 -20.70 -7.49 -6.69
C MET A 278 -20.48 -8.96 -7.13
N ALA A 279 -19.84 -9.78 -6.30
CA ALA A 279 -19.86 -11.25 -6.31
C ALA A 279 -21.24 -11.85 -6.59
N ASP A 280 -22.17 -11.26 -5.89
CA ASP A 280 -23.58 -11.49 -5.85
C ASP A 280 -24.20 -10.17 -5.36
N ALA A 281 -25.47 -10.20 -5.02
CA ALA A 281 -26.19 -9.02 -4.59
C ALA A 281 -26.12 -8.79 -3.06
N THR A 282 -25.21 -9.47 -2.34
CA THR A 282 -25.13 -9.39 -0.87
C THR A 282 -24.42 -8.12 -0.38
N ASP A 283 -24.91 -7.59 0.73
CA ASP A 283 -24.27 -6.51 1.48
C ASP A 283 -23.30 -7.10 2.51
N SER A 284 -22.02 -6.77 2.38
CA SER A 284 -20.92 -7.12 3.28
C SER A 284 -20.65 -6.05 4.36
N GLY A 285 -21.39 -4.94 4.34
CA GLY A 285 -21.36 -3.88 5.35
C GLY A 285 -22.20 -4.21 6.59
N SER A 286 -22.20 -3.31 7.57
CA SER A 286 -22.84 -3.57 8.87
C SER A 286 -24.37 -3.52 8.85
N GLY A 287 -24.98 -2.87 7.85
CA GLY A 287 -26.43 -2.62 7.77
C GLY A 287 -27.24 -3.79 7.21
N ASN A 288 -26.59 -4.80 6.59
CA ASN A 288 -27.22 -5.99 6.03
C ASN A 288 -28.40 -5.65 5.11
N HIS A 289 -28.15 -4.73 4.19
CA HIS A 289 -29.08 -4.23 3.20
C HIS A 289 -29.35 -5.30 2.14
N PHE A 290 -30.48 -6.01 2.28
CA PHE A 290 -30.92 -6.97 1.28
C PHE A 290 -31.29 -6.26 -0.02
N SER A 291 -30.60 -6.60 -1.11
CA SER A 291 -30.97 -6.16 -2.45
C SER A 291 -32.05 -7.09 -3.03
N TYR A 292 -33.03 -6.49 -3.71
CA TYR A 292 -34.07 -7.21 -4.42
C TYR A 292 -34.07 -6.82 -5.91
N SER A 293 -34.40 -7.81 -6.72
CA SER A 293 -34.33 -7.86 -8.18
C SER A 293 -34.83 -6.64 -8.95
N GLY A 294 -33.99 -6.22 -9.90
CA GLY A 294 -34.32 -5.82 -11.27
C GLY A 294 -33.27 -6.45 -12.19
N LEU A 295 -33.16 -7.78 -12.24
CA LEU A 295 -31.97 -8.46 -12.81
C LEU A 295 -32.06 -8.70 -14.34
N GLY A 296 -32.86 -7.90 -15.05
CA GLY A 296 -32.88 -7.96 -16.51
C GLY A 296 -31.65 -7.24 -17.05
N GLY A 297 -30.53 -7.94 -17.25
CA GLY A 297 -29.33 -7.33 -17.81
C GLY A 297 -28.25 -6.92 -16.80
N VAL A 298 -28.35 -7.35 -15.54
CA VAL A 298 -27.22 -7.33 -14.58
C VAL A 298 -26.64 -8.74 -14.46
N THR A 299 -25.33 -8.89 -14.66
CA THR A 299 -24.63 -10.16 -14.48
C THR A 299 -23.55 -10.01 -13.41
N PHE A 300 -23.74 -10.65 -12.26
CA PHE A 300 -22.79 -10.65 -11.13
C PHE A 300 -21.64 -11.65 -11.32
N GLY A 301 -20.63 -11.53 -10.46
CA GLY A 301 -19.55 -12.52 -10.35
C GLY A 301 -18.67 -12.57 -11.60
N GLN A 302 -18.66 -11.51 -12.41
CA GLN A 302 -17.88 -11.47 -13.64
C GLN A 302 -16.40 -11.18 -13.32
N PRO A 303 -15.44 -11.81 -14.03
CA PRO A 303 -14.02 -11.64 -13.74
C PRO A 303 -13.59 -10.17 -13.75
N THR A 304 -13.00 -9.74 -12.66
CA THR A 304 -12.42 -8.41 -12.44
C THR A 304 -10.90 -8.49 -12.54
N THR A 305 -10.24 -7.40 -12.94
CA THR A 305 -8.77 -7.27 -12.97
C THR A 305 -8.24 -6.45 -11.80
N ILE A 306 -9.07 -6.17 -10.79
CA ILE A 306 -8.65 -5.50 -9.55
C ILE A 306 -7.73 -6.45 -8.79
N THR A 307 -6.45 -6.09 -8.69
CA THR A 307 -5.39 -6.86 -8.03
C THR A 307 -5.44 -6.61 -6.53
N GLY A 308 -5.70 -7.65 -5.74
CA GLY A 308 -5.72 -7.53 -4.27
C GLY A 308 -6.92 -8.19 -3.56
N ASP A 309 -7.86 -8.78 -4.30
CA ASP A 309 -8.97 -9.53 -3.73
C ASP A 309 -8.70 -11.05 -3.62
N SER A 310 -7.73 -11.41 -2.75
CA SER A 310 -7.43 -12.72 -2.12
C SER A 310 -6.25 -13.60 -2.64
N PRO A 311 -5.68 -14.49 -1.78
CA PRO A 311 -4.71 -15.53 -2.16
C PRO A 311 -5.32 -16.58 -3.14
N PRO A 312 -4.52 -17.44 -3.80
CA PRO A 312 -4.79 -18.07 -5.11
C PRO A 312 -6.12 -18.79 -5.21
N GLY A 313 -6.90 -18.36 -6.18
CA GLY A 313 -8.17 -18.95 -6.55
C GLY A 313 -9.19 -17.84 -6.62
N ILE A 314 -9.22 -17.11 -7.74
CA ILE A 314 -10.37 -16.26 -8.09
C ILE A 314 -11.54 -17.21 -8.31
N GLY A 315 -12.20 -17.57 -7.22
CA GLY A 315 -13.44 -18.29 -7.15
C GLY A 315 -14.50 -17.34 -6.64
N ALA A 316 -15.25 -16.74 -7.57
CA ALA A 316 -16.63 -16.26 -7.36
C ALA A 316 -16.87 -15.05 -6.44
N THR A 317 -16.07 -13.96 -6.51
CA THR A 317 -16.51 -12.64 -5.95
C THR A 317 -16.66 -11.49 -6.92
N GLY A 318 -16.54 -11.72 -8.22
CA GLY A 318 -16.28 -10.63 -9.17
C GLY A 318 -17.38 -9.59 -9.41
N SER A 319 -16.99 -8.46 -10.02
CA SER A 319 -17.80 -7.36 -10.55
C SER A 319 -19.18 -7.68 -11.15
N ALA A 320 -20.03 -6.66 -11.21
CA ALA A 320 -21.32 -6.70 -11.89
C ALA A 320 -21.24 -5.98 -13.24
N VAL A 321 -21.69 -6.66 -14.30
CA VAL A 321 -21.90 -6.07 -15.63
C VAL A 321 -23.32 -5.58 -15.76
N PHE A 322 -23.48 -4.34 -16.20
CA PHE A 322 -24.73 -3.71 -16.57
C PHE A 322 -24.75 -3.53 -18.09
N ASP A 323 -25.83 -3.94 -18.75
CA ASP A 323 -25.93 -4.01 -20.22
C ASP A 323 -26.60 -2.77 -20.87
N GLY A 324 -26.81 -1.70 -20.11
CA GLY A 324 -27.42 -0.46 -20.59
C GLY A 324 -28.93 -0.54 -20.82
N THR A 325 -29.59 -1.66 -20.54
CA THR A 325 -31.04 -1.78 -20.69
C THR A 325 -31.80 -1.16 -19.52
N THR A 326 -33.08 -0.80 -19.72
CA THR A 326 -33.92 -0.21 -18.66
C THR A 326 -34.27 -1.17 -17.52
N GLU A 327 -33.88 -2.42 -17.64
CA GLU A 327 -34.03 -3.42 -16.59
C GLU A 327 -32.69 -3.72 -15.90
N SER A 328 -31.60 -3.07 -16.29
CA SER A 328 -30.25 -3.34 -15.77
C SER A 328 -29.96 -2.48 -14.53
N TYR A 329 -30.47 -2.89 -13.38
CA TYR A 329 -30.21 -2.18 -12.12
C TYR A 329 -30.35 -3.07 -10.88
N ILE A 330 -29.71 -2.66 -9.79
CA ILE A 330 -29.87 -3.26 -8.48
C ILE A 330 -30.73 -2.31 -7.64
N SER A 331 -31.76 -2.82 -6.97
CA SER A 331 -32.57 -2.04 -6.04
C SER A 331 -32.30 -2.50 -4.61
N VAL A 332 -31.93 -1.55 -3.76
CA VAL A 332 -31.72 -1.73 -2.33
C VAL A 332 -32.87 -1.05 -1.61
N GLN A 333 -33.56 -1.79 -0.75
CA GLN A 333 -34.71 -1.24 -0.01
C GLN A 333 -34.28 -0.01 0.80
N ASP A 334 -35.18 0.96 0.91
CA ASP A 334 -34.98 2.09 1.81
C ASP A 334 -34.68 1.63 3.24
N ALA A 335 -33.69 2.28 3.86
CA ALA A 335 -33.17 1.99 5.19
C ALA A 335 -32.77 3.29 5.89
N ASP A 336 -32.99 3.36 7.22
CA ASP A 336 -32.78 4.57 8.02
C ASP A 336 -31.30 5.00 8.07
N ASP A 337 -30.38 4.06 8.02
CA ASP A 337 -28.92 4.29 7.99
C ASP A 337 -28.40 4.78 6.63
N LEU A 338 -29.20 4.69 5.57
CA LEU A 338 -28.92 5.31 4.27
C LEU A 338 -29.52 6.72 4.13
N ASN A 339 -30.09 7.28 5.21
CA ASN A 339 -30.85 8.53 5.22
C ASN A 339 -30.17 9.61 6.08
N PHE A 340 -29.12 10.24 5.54
CA PHE A 340 -28.22 11.19 6.23
C PHE A 340 -28.80 12.56 6.67
N GLY A 341 -30.10 12.79 6.48
CA GLY A 341 -30.80 13.96 7.02
C GLY A 341 -30.20 15.29 6.58
N GLU A 342 -30.18 16.27 7.48
CA GLU A 342 -29.75 17.64 7.19
C GLU A 342 -28.25 17.87 7.45
N GLY A 343 -27.58 17.02 8.21
CA GLY A 343 -26.24 17.32 8.74
C GLY A 343 -25.38 16.12 9.11
N GLU A 344 -25.74 14.90 8.68
CA GLU A 344 -24.83 13.76 8.87
C GLU A 344 -23.81 13.70 7.74
N ASP A 345 -22.54 13.56 8.12
CA ASP A 345 -21.44 13.36 7.19
C ASP A 345 -21.46 11.95 6.64
N PHE A 346 -21.05 11.81 5.38
CA PHE A 346 -20.99 10.50 4.74
C PHE A 346 -20.00 10.47 3.57
N ALA A 347 -19.64 9.27 3.18
CA ALA A 347 -18.83 9.02 1.99
C ALA A 347 -19.41 7.84 1.20
N VAL A 348 -19.17 7.84 -0.10
CA VAL A 348 -19.57 6.77 -1.02
C VAL A 348 -18.43 6.49 -1.97
N GLU A 349 -18.18 5.22 -2.27
CA GLU A 349 -17.15 4.81 -3.22
C GLU A 349 -17.59 3.70 -4.14
N ALA A 350 -16.98 3.62 -5.33
CA ALA A 350 -17.13 2.51 -6.25
C ALA A 350 -15.90 2.38 -7.15
N TRP A 351 -15.61 1.15 -7.56
CA TRP A 351 -14.81 0.89 -8.75
C TRP A 351 -15.73 0.81 -9.97
N VAL A 352 -15.36 1.48 -11.06
CA VAL A 352 -16.13 1.45 -12.31
C VAL A 352 -15.24 1.24 -13.53
N ASN A 353 -15.73 0.48 -14.50
CA ASN A 353 -15.15 0.41 -15.83
C ASN A 353 -16.23 0.65 -16.88
N VAL A 354 -16.11 1.78 -17.56
CA VAL A 354 -17.09 2.27 -18.52
C VAL A 354 -16.35 2.75 -19.75
N ALA A 355 -16.84 2.43 -20.95
CA ALA A 355 -16.27 2.90 -22.20
C ALA A 355 -17.26 3.80 -22.94
N MET A 356 -16.75 4.86 -23.59
CA MET A 356 -17.55 5.68 -24.50
C MET A 356 -17.55 5.14 -25.94
N PRO A 357 -18.68 5.26 -26.68
CA PRO A 357 -20.00 5.65 -26.16
C PRO A 357 -20.56 4.56 -25.25
N PHE A 358 -21.47 4.92 -24.33
CA PHE A 358 -22.11 4.02 -23.37
C PHE A 358 -23.06 2.96 -24.04
N GLY A 359 -22.58 2.21 -25.03
CA GLY A 359 -23.34 1.20 -25.77
C GLY A 359 -23.89 1.63 -27.13
N GLU A 360 -24.53 0.68 -27.83
CA GLU A 360 -25.15 0.87 -29.16
C GLU A 360 -26.45 1.72 -29.15
N LEU A 361 -27.00 1.98 -27.96
CA LEU A 361 -28.04 2.99 -27.81
C LEU A 361 -27.34 4.34 -27.71
N GLU A 362 -27.64 5.26 -28.63
CA GLU A 362 -27.32 6.68 -28.45
C GLU A 362 -28.04 7.20 -27.19
N LEU A 363 -27.53 6.89 -26.01
CA LEU A 363 -28.03 7.44 -24.75
C LEU A 363 -27.59 8.90 -24.72
N THR A 364 -28.57 9.78 -24.88
CA THR A 364 -28.43 11.24 -24.78
C THR A 364 -28.15 11.72 -23.35
N GLU A 365 -27.81 10.83 -22.42
CA GLU A 365 -27.88 11.03 -20.97
C GLU A 365 -26.70 10.39 -20.22
N ASN A 366 -26.71 10.51 -18.89
CA ASN A 366 -25.61 10.20 -17.97
C ASN A 366 -25.59 8.72 -17.56
N ALA A 367 -24.42 8.16 -17.21
CA ALA A 367 -24.31 6.80 -16.70
C ALA A 367 -24.41 6.80 -15.16
N MET A 368 -25.48 6.20 -14.62
CA MET A 368 -25.72 6.19 -13.17
C MET A 368 -24.94 5.09 -12.48
N ILE A 369 -24.08 5.44 -11.52
CA ILE A 369 -23.35 4.45 -10.71
C ILE A 369 -24.26 4.05 -9.55
N PHE A 370 -24.66 5.02 -8.73
CA PHE A 370 -25.74 4.81 -7.76
C PHE A 370 -26.51 6.11 -7.45
N VAL A 371 -27.72 5.94 -6.95
CA VAL A 371 -28.61 7.01 -6.50
C VAL A 371 -29.42 6.54 -5.29
N LYS A 372 -29.46 7.33 -4.22
CA LYS A 372 -30.56 7.29 -3.24
C LYS A 372 -31.55 8.36 -3.67
N GLY A 373 -32.84 8.03 -3.73
CA GLY A 373 -33.88 9.01 -4.08
C GLY A 373 -34.28 9.02 -5.56
N ASP A 374 -34.66 10.19 -6.05
CA ASP A 374 -35.05 10.42 -7.45
C ASP A 374 -34.47 11.75 -7.96
N THR A 375 -34.93 12.21 -9.13
CA THR A 375 -34.47 13.47 -9.73
C THR A 375 -34.81 14.73 -8.93
N ASN A 376 -35.55 14.60 -7.82
CA ASN A 376 -35.98 15.68 -6.94
C ASN A 376 -35.53 15.46 -5.47
N GLY A 377 -34.47 14.69 -5.21
CA GLY A 377 -33.87 14.68 -3.88
C GLY A 377 -32.93 13.52 -3.56
N SER A 378 -32.09 13.76 -2.55
CA SER A 378 -31.11 12.87 -1.91
C SER A 378 -29.69 12.93 -2.50
N TYR A 379 -29.00 11.82 -2.80
CA TYR A 379 -27.55 11.85 -3.13
C TYR A 379 -27.13 10.81 -4.16
N TRP A 380 -26.28 11.23 -5.11
CA TRP A 380 -25.98 10.45 -6.32
C TRP A 380 -24.47 10.46 -6.64
N LEU A 381 -23.99 9.37 -7.24
CA LEU A 381 -22.70 9.29 -7.91
C LEU A 381 -22.91 8.79 -9.34
N ARG A 382 -22.36 9.50 -10.33
CA ARG A 382 -22.57 9.18 -11.75
C ARG A 382 -21.45 9.68 -12.64
N LEU A 383 -21.44 9.21 -13.89
CA LEU A 383 -20.69 9.83 -14.98
C LEU A 383 -21.63 10.70 -15.82
N GLU A 384 -21.24 11.93 -16.10
CA GLU A 384 -21.94 12.78 -17.05
C GLU A 384 -21.72 12.28 -18.48
N LYS A 385 -22.54 12.75 -19.44
CA LYS A 385 -22.48 12.36 -20.86
C LYS A 385 -21.12 12.50 -21.57
N ASP A 386 -20.18 13.24 -20.99
CA ASP A 386 -18.81 13.39 -21.49
C ASP A 386 -17.79 12.54 -20.72
N GLY A 387 -18.27 11.61 -19.89
CA GLY A 387 -17.49 10.69 -19.09
C GLY A 387 -16.96 11.27 -17.79
N THR A 388 -17.19 12.55 -17.48
CA THR A 388 -16.67 13.15 -16.24
C THR A 388 -17.46 12.65 -15.02
N PRO A 389 -16.81 12.28 -13.91
CA PRO A 389 -17.50 11.87 -12.70
C PRO A 389 -18.12 13.07 -11.98
N ARG A 390 -19.26 12.84 -11.32
CA ARG A 390 -19.97 13.85 -10.53
C ARG A 390 -20.57 13.22 -9.28
N PHE A 391 -20.35 13.89 -8.16
CA PHE A 391 -21.02 13.62 -6.89
C PHE A 391 -21.93 14.81 -6.55
N LEU A 392 -23.18 14.54 -6.20
CA LEU A 392 -24.22 15.56 -6.05
C LEU A 392 -25.14 15.23 -4.87
N LEU A 393 -25.54 16.28 -4.15
CA LEU A 393 -26.62 16.27 -3.18
C LEU A 393 -27.77 17.15 -3.67
N ASP A 394 -28.98 16.59 -3.72
CA ASP A 394 -30.20 17.26 -4.12
C ASP A 394 -31.14 17.40 -2.91
N PHE A 395 -31.64 18.62 -2.69
CA PHE A 395 -32.53 18.98 -1.59
C PHE A 395 -33.97 19.23 -2.08
N GLY A 396 -34.29 18.79 -3.30
CA GLY A 396 -35.56 18.89 -4.00
C GLY A 396 -35.84 20.23 -4.67
N ALA A 397 -35.53 21.35 -4.02
CA ALA A 397 -35.63 22.68 -4.64
C ALA A 397 -34.28 23.24 -5.11
N THR A 398 -33.19 22.75 -4.53
CA THR A 398 -31.82 23.20 -4.78
C THR A 398 -30.89 21.99 -4.75
N SER A 399 -29.73 22.09 -5.40
CA SER A 399 -28.72 21.04 -5.38
C SER A 399 -27.32 21.63 -5.24
N ILE A 400 -26.39 20.79 -4.79
CA ILE A 400 -24.96 21.07 -4.76
C ILE A 400 -24.19 19.88 -5.31
N ASP A 401 -23.11 20.16 -6.06
CA ASP A 401 -22.30 19.12 -6.66
C ASP A 401 -20.84 19.52 -6.80
N VAL A 402 -20.03 18.50 -6.99
CA VAL A 402 -18.65 18.54 -7.46
C VAL A 402 -18.52 17.64 -8.68
N ARG A 403 -17.80 18.12 -9.69
CA ARG A 403 -17.66 17.44 -10.98
C ARG A 403 -16.21 17.50 -11.43
N GLY A 404 -15.65 16.34 -11.77
CA GLY A 404 -14.30 16.24 -12.32
C GLY A 404 -14.18 16.93 -13.68
N ALA A 405 -12.99 17.41 -14.01
CA ALA A 405 -12.72 18.05 -15.31
C ALA A 405 -12.38 17.05 -16.42
N THR A 406 -11.97 15.83 -16.06
CA THR A 406 -11.50 14.79 -16.98
C THR A 406 -12.52 13.65 -17.04
N GLY A 407 -12.80 13.19 -18.26
CA GLY A 407 -13.65 12.01 -18.47
C GLY A 407 -12.88 10.72 -18.19
N ILE A 408 -13.52 9.78 -17.51
CA ILE A 408 -12.92 8.50 -17.07
C ILE A 408 -13.59 7.29 -17.75
N ALA A 409 -14.49 7.54 -18.70
CA ALA A 409 -15.19 6.51 -19.45
C ALA A 409 -14.34 6.01 -20.64
N ASP A 410 -13.14 5.51 -20.34
CA ASP A 410 -12.13 5.10 -21.32
C ASP A 410 -11.98 3.57 -21.49
N GLY A 411 -12.84 2.79 -20.81
CA GLY A 411 -12.82 1.33 -20.81
C GLY A 411 -11.81 0.71 -19.84
N THR A 412 -11.26 1.51 -18.92
CA THR A 412 -10.40 1.04 -17.83
C THR A 412 -11.07 1.20 -16.47
N TRP A 413 -10.55 0.51 -15.46
CA TRP A 413 -11.07 0.58 -14.08
C TRP A 413 -10.58 1.86 -13.40
N HIS A 414 -11.52 2.58 -12.79
CA HIS A 414 -11.26 3.76 -11.97
C HIS A 414 -11.95 3.63 -10.61
N HIS A 415 -11.28 4.07 -9.55
CA HIS A 415 -11.84 4.20 -8.21
C HIS A 415 -12.40 5.61 -8.04
N ILE A 416 -13.67 5.75 -7.68
CA ILE A 416 -14.30 7.06 -7.49
C ILE A 416 -14.86 7.15 -6.08
N VAL A 417 -14.54 8.24 -5.36
CA VAL A 417 -15.03 8.49 -4.01
C VAL A 417 -15.68 9.87 -3.94
N GLY A 418 -16.93 9.92 -3.49
CA GLY A 418 -17.62 11.17 -3.13
C GLY A 418 -17.66 11.33 -1.61
N VAL A 419 -17.14 12.43 -1.09
CA VAL A 419 -17.15 12.76 0.35
C VAL A 419 -18.06 13.96 0.58
N ALA A 420 -18.99 13.82 1.51
CA ALA A 420 -19.87 14.89 1.98
C ALA A 420 -19.57 15.16 3.45
N ASP A 421 -18.67 16.10 3.69
CA ASP A 421 -18.47 16.73 4.99
C ASP A 421 -19.47 17.90 5.10
N ARG A 422 -20.50 17.75 5.90
CA ARG A 422 -21.59 18.74 6.02
C ARG A 422 -21.15 20.01 6.72
N ASP A 423 -20.00 19.99 7.38
CA ASP A 423 -19.37 21.14 8.03
C ASP A 423 -18.29 21.81 7.16
N VAL A 424 -17.70 21.08 6.20
CA VAL A 424 -16.60 21.57 5.35
C VAL A 424 -16.98 21.75 3.88
N GLY A 425 -17.63 20.77 3.26
CA GLY A 425 -17.91 20.79 1.82
C GLY A 425 -18.08 19.41 1.16
N LEU A 426 -18.13 19.43 -0.17
CA LEU A 426 -18.07 18.21 -0.98
C LEU A 426 -16.69 18.04 -1.59
N GLU A 427 -16.24 16.79 -1.69
CA GLU A 427 -15.03 16.40 -2.39
C GLU A 427 -15.31 15.19 -3.29
N LEU A 428 -14.58 15.12 -4.41
CA LEU A 428 -14.64 14.03 -5.37
C LEU A 428 -13.21 13.61 -5.71
N TYR A 429 -12.92 12.33 -5.47
CA TYR A 429 -11.65 11.70 -5.77
C TYR A 429 -11.80 10.72 -6.93
N VAL A 430 -10.77 10.61 -7.76
CA VAL A 430 -10.61 9.58 -8.79
C VAL A 430 -9.20 9.02 -8.69
N ASP A 431 -9.07 7.70 -8.55
CA ASP A 431 -7.78 6.99 -8.43
C ASP A 431 -6.89 7.62 -7.35
N ASN A 432 -7.46 7.81 -6.16
CA ASN A 432 -6.86 8.52 -5.01
C ASN A 432 -6.60 10.04 -5.21
N MET A 433 -6.76 10.61 -6.39
CA MET A 433 -6.55 12.05 -6.60
C MET A 433 -7.82 12.87 -6.37
N LEU A 434 -7.74 13.95 -5.58
CA LEU A 434 -8.81 14.95 -5.49
C LEU A 434 -9.01 15.66 -6.84
N VAL A 435 -10.13 15.41 -7.52
CA VAL A 435 -10.42 15.98 -8.86
C VAL A 435 -11.36 17.17 -8.83
N ALA A 436 -12.15 17.32 -7.77
CA ALA A 436 -13.03 18.48 -7.57
C ALA A 436 -13.41 18.63 -6.10
N SER A 437 -13.53 19.88 -5.65
CA SER A 437 -14.06 20.19 -4.33
C SER A 437 -14.95 21.43 -4.36
N LYS A 438 -15.81 21.55 -3.35
CA LYS A 438 -16.66 22.71 -3.12
C LYS A 438 -16.80 22.91 -1.62
N GLY A 439 -16.37 24.07 -1.13
CA GLY A 439 -16.45 24.40 0.29
C GLY A 439 -17.88 24.54 0.80
N TYR A 440 -17.98 24.93 2.08
CA TYR A 440 -19.20 24.96 2.88
C TYR A 440 -20.45 25.48 2.16
N PHE A 441 -21.57 24.86 2.50
CA PHE A 441 -22.89 25.17 1.98
C PHE A 441 -23.95 25.01 3.08
N ASP A 442 -25.04 25.77 2.97
CA ASP A 442 -26.19 25.60 3.86
C ASP A 442 -26.85 24.24 3.58
N SER A 443 -26.63 23.32 4.51
CA SER A 443 -26.98 21.92 4.42
C SER A 443 -28.51 21.73 4.56
N ASN A 444 -29.14 20.93 3.69
CA ASN A 444 -30.57 20.58 3.76
C ASN A 444 -30.76 19.07 3.69
N ASN A 445 -31.98 18.61 3.93
CA ASN A 445 -32.30 17.19 4.10
C ASN A 445 -32.03 16.39 2.82
N VAL A 446 -31.23 15.31 2.93
CA VAL A 446 -30.95 14.34 1.85
C VAL A 446 -31.51 12.94 2.14
N SER A 447 -32.34 12.77 3.16
CA SER A 447 -33.10 11.54 3.39
C SER A 447 -34.18 11.38 2.32
N SER A 448 -34.47 10.14 1.95
CA SER A 448 -35.54 9.80 1.02
C SER A 448 -36.18 8.49 1.41
N THR A 449 -37.49 8.34 1.25
CA THR A 449 -38.17 7.04 1.44
C THR A 449 -38.09 6.14 0.22
N LEU A 450 -37.40 6.58 -0.84
CA LEU A 450 -37.20 5.79 -2.06
C LEU A 450 -36.01 4.83 -1.90
N PRO A 451 -36.03 3.69 -2.61
CA PRO A 451 -34.89 2.77 -2.68
C PRO A 451 -33.59 3.45 -3.10
N LEU A 452 -32.46 2.86 -2.71
CA LEU A 452 -31.19 3.11 -3.39
C LEU A 452 -31.15 2.26 -4.66
N GLN A 453 -30.78 2.85 -5.78
CA GLN A 453 -30.59 2.16 -7.05
C GLN A 453 -29.11 2.19 -7.45
N ILE A 454 -28.59 1.06 -7.94
CA ILE A 454 -27.25 0.95 -8.53
C ILE A 454 -27.43 0.64 -10.01
N GLY A 455 -26.72 1.38 -10.87
CA GLY A 455 -26.74 1.18 -12.33
C GLY A 455 -27.85 1.90 -13.09
N MET A 456 -28.86 2.50 -12.42
CA MET A 456 -29.92 3.22 -13.14
C MET A 456 -30.70 4.20 -12.25
N LEU A 457 -31.19 5.28 -12.86
CA LEU A 457 -32.30 6.10 -12.35
C LEU A 457 -33.36 6.29 -13.45
N GLY A 458 -34.56 5.74 -13.25
CA GLY A 458 -35.68 5.92 -14.18
C GLY A 458 -35.41 5.45 -15.62
N THR A 459 -36.06 6.08 -16.62
CA THR A 459 -35.85 5.76 -18.04
C THR A 459 -34.85 6.75 -18.66
N GLY A 460 -33.61 6.31 -18.93
CA GLY A 460 -32.64 7.08 -19.73
C GLY A 460 -31.21 7.16 -19.18
N SER A 461 -30.99 6.90 -17.89
CA SER A 461 -29.66 6.97 -17.24
C SER A 461 -29.08 5.58 -16.90
N ALA A 462 -29.35 4.57 -17.74
CA ALA A 462 -28.87 3.21 -17.51
C ALA A 462 -27.35 3.12 -17.70
N MET A 463 -26.70 2.39 -16.80
CA MET A 463 -25.29 2.06 -16.87
C MET A 463 -25.08 0.97 -17.92
N ASP A 464 -24.14 1.20 -18.84
CA ASP A 464 -23.55 0.16 -19.68
C ASP A 464 -22.07 0.08 -19.33
N GLY A 465 -21.69 -0.96 -18.59
CA GLY A 465 -20.35 -1.08 -18.04
C GLY A 465 -20.30 -1.95 -16.80
N TRP A 466 -19.24 -1.76 -16.02
CA TRP A 466 -18.90 -2.60 -14.89
C TRP A 466 -18.86 -1.75 -13.62
N ILE A 467 -19.37 -2.32 -12.52
CA ILE A 467 -19.25 -1.76 -11.17
C ILE A 467 -18.69 -2.86 -10.26
N ASP A 468 -17.81 -2.48 -9.36
CA ASP A 468 -17.29 -3.34 -8.30
C ASP A 468 -17.13 -2.55 -6.99
N GLU A 469 -17.07 -3.28 -5.88
CA GLU A 469 -16.67 -2.77 -4.56
C GLU A 469 -17.37 -1.45 -4.16
N MET A 470 -18.69 -1.37 -4.34
CA MET A 470 -19.50 -0.20 -4.01
C MET A 470 -19.73 -0.13 -2.50
N ALA A 471 -19.32 0.95 -1.84
CA ALA A 471 -19.52 1.12 -0.41
C ALA A 471 -20.10 2.49 -0.01
N VAL A 472 -20.79 2.52 1.14
CA VAL A 472 -21.39 3.69 1.77
C VAL A 472 -20.95 3.74 3.22
N TYR A 473 -20.55 4.93 3.69
CA TYR A 473 -20.07 5.20 5.04
C TYR A 473 -20.91 6.31 5.67
N ASN A 474 -21.23 6.19 6.96
CA ASN A 474 -21.87 7.24 7.75
C ASN A 474 -20.87 8.21 8.40
N ARG A 475 -19.75 8.41 7.72
CA ARG A 475 -18.65 9.30 8.09
C ARG A 475 -17.92 9.73 6.83
N VAL A 476 -17.12 10.79 6.94
CA VAL A 476 -16.12 11.10 5.93
C VAL A 476 -15.03 10.03 5.90
N LEU A 477 -14.53 9.71 4.70
CA LEU A 477 -13.25 9.03 4.53
C LEU A 477 -12.15 10.08 4.42
N SER A 478 -11.02 9.86 5.08
CA SER A 478 -9.84 10.71 4.93
C SER A 478 -9.10 10.40 3.62
N GLU A 479 -8.24 11.32 3.17
CA GLU A 479 -7.36 11.08 2.01
C GLU A 479 -6.50 9.81 2.19
N SER A 480 -6.04 9.52 3.41
CA SER A 480 -5.24 8.32 3.69
C SER A 480 -6.04 7.02 3.60
N GLU A 481 -7.32 7.03 3.99
CA GLU A 481 -8.22 5.87 3.85
C GLU A 481 -8.54 5.61 2.38
N ILE A 482 -8.83 6.67 1.62
CA ILE A 482 -9.07 6.60 0.16
C ILE A 482 -7.83 6.06 -0.56
N LEU A 483 -6.64 6.54 -0.19
CA LEU A 483 -5.37 6.03 -0.71
C LEU A 483 -5.20 4.54 -0.40
N ALA A 484 -5.46 4.13 0.84
CA ALA A 484 -5.32 2.74 1.26
C ALA A 484 -6.29 1.82 0.50
N HIS A 485 -7.53 2.24 0.28
CA HIS A 485 -8.51 1.50 -0.54
C HIS A 485 -7.99 1.35 -1.97
N PHE A 486 -7.58 2.46 -2.61
CA PHE A 486 -7.07 2.44 -3.98
C PHE A 486 -5.85 1.54 -4.14
N GLN A 487 -4.88 1.65 -3.22
CA GLN A 487 -3.67 0.84 -3.24
C GLN A 487 -3.95 -0.63 -2.97
N ALA A 488 -4.88 -0.97 -2.08
CA ALA A 488 -5.26 -2.36 -1.83
C ALA A 488 -5.86 -3.06 -3.06
N ALA A 489 -6.33 -2.29 -4.04
CA ALA A 489 -6.93 -2.78 -5.30
C ALA A 489 -5.98 -2.71 -6.51
N THR A 490 -4.89 -1.94 -6.41
CA THR A 490 -3.92 -1.73 -7.50
C THR A 490 -2.54 -2.31 -7.18
N ALA A 491 -2.32 -2.69 -5.92
CA ALA A 491 -1.16 -3.47 -5.53
C ALA A 491 -1.26 -4.85 -6.17
N THR A 492 -0.35 -5.16 -7.10
CA THR A 492 -0.15 -6.55 -7.53
C THR A 492 0.25 -7.38 -6.31
N PRO A 493 -0.57 -8.34 -5.85
CA PRO A 493 -0.17 -9.20 -4.76
C PRO A 493 1.07 -9.96 -5.22
N SER A 494 2.18 -9.79 -4.51
CA SER A 494 3.43 -10.40 -4.90
C SER A 494 3.37 -11.91 -4.56
N ILE A 495 2.93 -12.73 -5.52
CA ILE A 495 2.82 -14.18 -5.31
C ILE A 495 4.24 -14.75 -5.20
N PRO A 496 4.62 -15.39 -4.08
CA PRO A 496 5.96 -15.95 -3.96
C PRO A 496 6.16 -17.02 -5.04
N GLY A 497 7.19 -16.88 -5.86
CA GLY A 497 7.45 -17.78 -6.98
C GLY A 497 6.93 -17.31 -8.35
N ASP A 498 6.15 -16.24 -8.42
CA ASP A 498 5.67 -15.64 -9.67
C ASP A 498 6.65 -14.51 -10.09
N ALA A 499 7.46 -14.80 -11.10
CA ALA A 499 8.54 -13.93 -11.56
C ALA A 499 8.07 -12.99 -12.67
N ASP A 500 7.09 -13.42 -13.47
CA ASP A 500 6.61 -12.64 -14.62
C ASP A 500 5.35 -11.80 -14.29
N GLY A 501 4.82 -11.93 -13.07
CA GLY A 501 3.69 -11.18 -12.53
C GLY A 501 2.36 -11.57 -13.16
N ASN A 502 2.27 -12.78 -13.74
CA ASN A 502 1.08 -13.24 -14.45
C ASN A 502 0.02 -13.89 -13.53
N ASN A 503 0.27 -13.87 -12.22
CA ASN A 503 -0.50 -14.49 -11.15
C ASN A 503 -0.51 -16.03 -11.18
N LYS A 504 0.52 -16.63 -11.77
CA LYS A 504 0.75 -18.08 -11.78
C LYS A 504 2.18 -18.36 -11.37
N VAL A 505 2.38 -19.58 -10.87
CA VAL A 505 3.71 -20.10 -10.60
C VAL A 505 3.87 -21.36 -11.42
N ASP A 506 4.48 -21.22 -12.59
CA ASP A 506 4.60 -22.28 -13.58
C ASP A 506 5.98 -22.31 -14.27
N ASP A 507 6.05 -23.02 -15.41
CA ASP A 507 7.27 -23.19 -16.18
C ASP A 507 7.87 -21.85 -16.66
N ALA A 508 7.07 -20.81 -16.83
CA ALA A 508 7.53 -19.47 -17.18
C ALA A 508 8.39 -18.88 -16.04
N ASP A 509 7.95 -19.01 -14.80
CA ASP A 509 8.66 -18.49 -13.63
C ASP A 509 9.92 -19.29 -13.34
N ALA A 510 9.84 -20.62 -13.48
CA ALA A 510 11.02 -21.48 -13.35
C ALA A 510 12.08 -21.11 -14.39
N LYS A 511 11.64 -20.71 -15.59
CA LYS A 511 12.53 -20.24 -16.64
C LYS A 511 13.17 -18.90 -16.29
N VAL A 512 12.41 -17.94 -15.77
CA VAL A 512 12.96 -16.64 -15.34
C VAL A 512 14.01 -16.83 -14.25
N LEU A 513 13.70 -17.64 -13.23
CA LEU A 513 14.64 -17.98 -12.16
C LEU A 513 15.88 -18.71 -12.67
N ALA A 514 15.73 -19.65 -13.62
CA ALA A 514 16.86 -20.36 -14.20
C ALA A 514 17.75 -19.45 -15.08
N ASP A 515 17.15 -18.55 -15.85
CA ASP A 515 17.87 -17.63 -16.74
C ASP A 515 18.73 -16.62 -15.96
N ASN A 516 18.33 -16.29 -14.73
CA ASN A 516 19.03 -15.33 -13.88
C ASN A 516 19.81 -16.00 -12.73
N TRP A 517 19.96 -17.33 -12.73
CA TRP A 517 20.60 -18.06 -11.64
C TRP A 517 22.02 -17.55 -11.32
N GLY A 518 22.25 -17.17 -10.07
CA GLY A 518 23.50 -16.60 -9.59
C GLY A 518 23.72 -15.13 -9.97
N ALA A 519 22.71 -14.44 -10.52
CA ALA A 519 22.74 -12.98 -10.67
C ALA A 519 22.85 -12.30 -9.31
N GLY A 520 23.57 -11.18 -9.25
CA GLY A 520 23.66 -10.30 -8.08
C GLY A 520 22.98 -8.97 -8.34
N SER A 521 22.44 -8.36 -7.28
CA SER A 521 21.49 -7.24 -7.37
C SER A 521 20.25 -7.62 -8.19
N ALA A 522 19.82 -8.87 -8.06
CA ALA A 522 18.63 -9.38 -8.73
C ALA A 522 17.36 -8.74 -8.17
N THR A 523 16.34 -8.62 -9.00
CA THR A 523 15.00 -8.18 -8.61
C THR A 523 14.06 -9.39 -8.59
N ARG A 524 12.87 -9.24 -8.01
CA ARG A 524 11.84 -10.28 -8.02
C ARG A 524 11.47 -10.76 -9.42
N SER A 525 11.46 -9.83 -10.39
CA SER A 525 11.26 -10.13 -11.82
C SER A 525 12.40 -10.88 -12.51
N MET A 526 13.53 -11.02 -11.82
CA MET A 526 14.65 -11.89 -12.20
C MET A 526 14.58 -13.24 -11.45
N GLY A 527 13.55 -13.49 -10.63
CA GLY A 527 13.40 -14.71 -9.85
C GLY A 527 14.08 -14.67 -8.49
N ASP A 528 14.34 -13.48 -7.95
CA ASP A 528 14.76 -13.27 -6.54
C ASP A 528 13.51 -13.10 -5.66
N PHE A 529 12.96 -14.23 -5.21
CA PHE A 529 11.68 -14.29 -4.51
C PHE A 529 11.81 -14.07 -3.01
N ASP A 530 12.99 -14.26 -2.43
CA ASP A 530 13.28 -13.87 -1.04
C ASP A 530 13.87 -12.46 -0.92
N GLY A 531 14.23 -11.85 -2.04
CA GLY A 531 14.70 -10.48 -2.14
C GLY A 531 16.13 -10.30 -1.62
N ASP A 532 16.92 -11.37 -1.48
CA ASP A 532 18.29 -11.28 -0.97
C ASP A 532 19.30 -10.73 -1.99
N GLY A 533 18.82 -10.30 -3.15
CA GLY A 533 19.59 -9.74 -4.26
C GLY A 533 20.34 -10.81 -5.04
N LEU A 534 20.12 -12.10 -4.75
CA LEU A 534 20.74 -13.23 -5.42
C LEU A 534 19.71 -14.25 -5.85
N VAL A 535 19.68 -14.60 -7.14
CA VAL A 535 18.82 -15.71 -7.59
C VAL A 535 19.50 -17.04 -7.28
N GLY A 536 18.96 -17.81 -6.35
CA GLY A 536 19.61 -18.99 -5.81
C GLY A 536 18.70 -20.08 -5.23
N PRO A 537 19.27 -20.98 -4.41
CA PRO A 537 18.56 -22.15 -3.90
C PRO A 537 17.33 -21.85 -3.04
N LYS A 538 17.27 -20.68 -2.40
CA LYS A 538 16.13 -20.27 -1.60
C LYS A 538 14.97 -19.81 -2.48
N ASP A 539 15.25 -19.07 -3.55
CA ASP A 539 14.25 -18.69 -4.55
C ASP A 539 13.67 -19.91 -5.24
N ALA A 540 14.52 -20.88 -5.59
CA ALA A 540 14.05 -22.15 -6.14
C ALA A 540 13.13 -22.88 -5.16
N ALA A 541 13.39 -22.79 -3.85
CA ALA A 541 12.53 -23.39 -2.83
C ALA A 541 11.20 -22.64 -2.70
N ILE A 542 11.20 -21.31 -2.83
CA ILE A 542 9.98 -20.49 -2.81
C ILE A 542 9.14 -20.78 -4.05
N LEU A 543 9.74 -20.79 -5.24
CA LEU A 543 9.07 -21.16 -6.47
C LEU A 543 8.49 -22.57 -6.41
N ALA A 544 9.26 -23.54 -5.90
CA ALA A 544 8.78 -24.91 -5.74
C ALA A 544 7.66 -25.04 -4.72
N ALA A 545 7.71 -24.29 -3.62
CA ALA A 545 6.67 -24.30 -2.58
C ALA A 545 5.33 -23.74 -3.07
N ASN A 546 5.36 -22.89 -4.09
CA ASN A 546 4.17 -22.26 -4.67
C ASN A 546 3.83 -22.83 -6.06
N TRP A 547 4.51 -23.88 -6.51
CA TRP A 547 4.34 -24.45 -7.84
C TRP A 547 2.89 -24.87 -8.13
N GLY A 548 2.37 -24.46 -9.28
CA GLY A 548 1.00 -24.72 -9.71
C GLY A 548 -0.04 -23.74 -9.15
N PHE A 549 0.40 -22.73 -8.39
CA PHE A 549 -0.44 -21.58 -8.05
C PHE A 549 -0.99 -20.94 -9.34
N GLY A 550 -2.28 -20.64 -9.37
CA GLY A 550 -2.92 -19.95 -10.51
C GLY A 550 -3.07 -20.78 -11.81
N VAL A 551 -2.57 -22.02 -11.83
CA VAL A 551 -2.68 -22.92 -13.00
C VAL A 551 -3.97 -23.74 -12.89
N SER A 552 -4.93 -23.53 -13.82
CA SER A 552 -6.10 -24.40 -13.90
C SER A 552 -5.72 -25.75 -14.53
N GLU A 553 -6.15 -26.86 -13.93
CA GLU A 553 -5.96 -28.18 -14.54
C GLU A 553 -6.67 -28.22 -15.89
N ALA A 554 -5.88 -28.38 -16.96
CA ALA A 554 -6.43 -28.79 -18.24
C ALA A 554 -7.13 -30.13 -18.01
N THR A 555 -8.45 -30.17 -18.27
CA THR A 555 -9.21 -31.42 -18.31
C THR A 555 -8.41 -32.43 -19.14
N ALA A 556 -7.94 -33.49 -18.48
CA ALA A 556 -7.19 -34.53 -19.14
C ALA A 556 -8.06 -35.05 -20.28
N THR A 557 -7.69 -34.76 -21.53
CA THR A 557 -8.27 -35.42 -22.68
C THR A 557 -8.02 -36.90 -22.46
N ALA A 558 -9.08 -37.66 -22.18
CA ALA A 558 -9.00 -39.10 -21.99
C ALA A 558 -8.15 -39.67 -23.12
N VAL A 559 -6.97 -40.17 -22.77
CA VAL A 559 -6.14 -40.95 -23.69
C VAL A 559 -7.06 -42.05 -24.20
N PRO A 560 -7.33 -42.16 -25.51
CA PRO A 560 -8.13 -43.24 -26.03
C PRO A 560 -7.47 -44.53 -25.58
N GLU A 561 -8.19 -45.33 -24.77
CA GLU A 561 -7.69 -46.63 -24.36
C GLU A 561 -7.25 -47.38 -25.63
N PRO A 562 -6.03 -47.97 -25.66
CA PRO A 562 -5.68 -48.85 -26.76
C PRO A 562 -6.72 -49.95 -26.78
N SER A 563 -7.55 -49.95 -27.81
CA SER A 563 -8.66 -50.89 -27.97
C SER A 563 -8.21 -52.29 -27.61
N THR A 564 -8.71 -52.80 -26.49
CA THR A 564 -8.57 -54.18 -26.01
C THR A 564 -9.15 -55.20 -27.01
N MET A 565 -9.68 -54.74 -28.14
CA MET A 565 -10.12 -55.51 -29.31
C MET A 565 -9.01 -56.01 -30.24
N VAL A 566 -7.72 -55.73 -30.01
CA VAL A 566 -6.63 -56.34 -30.82
C VAL A 566 -5.88 -57.47 -30.10
N VAL A 567 -5.95 -57.55 -28.76
CA VAL A 567 -5.28 -58.64 -28.02
C VAL A 567 -6.16 -59.91 -27.92
N LEU A 568 -7.49 -59.80 -28.10
CA LEU A 568 -8.39 -60.97 -28.08
C LEU A 568 -8.61 -61.65 -29.45
N LEU A 569 -8.14 -61.08 -30.56
CA LEU A 569 -8.18 -61.71 -31.89
C LEU A 569 -6.85 -62.35 -32.32
N GLY A 570 -5.74 -62.03 -31.64
CA GLY A 570 -4.43 -62.66 -31.87
C GLY A 570 -4.23 -64.01 -31.17
N VAL A 571 -5.03 -64.33 -30.14
CA VAL A 571 -4.86 -65.57 -29.34
C VAL A 571 -5.78 -66.71 -29.80
N LEU A 572 -6.77 -66.47 -30.67
CA LEU A 572 -7.60 -67.55 -31.26
C LEU A 572 -7.12 -68.05 -32.64
N ALA A 573 -6.13 -67.41 -33.27
CA ALA A 573 -5.61 -67.82 -34.58
C ALA A 573 -4.38 -68.76 -34.52
N VAL A 574 -3.85 -69.06 -33.32
CA VAL A 574 -2.66 -69.93 -33.15
C VAL A 574 -3.00 -71.37 -32.75
N PHE A 575 -4.29 -71.70 -32.48
CA PHE A 575 -4.68 -73.08 -32.13
C PHE A 575 -5.35 -73.91 -33.24
N THR A 576 -5.48 -73.42 -34.48
CA THR A 576 -6.08 -74.19 -35.59
C THR A 576 -5.12 -74.67 -36.69
N PHE A 577 -3.80 -74.45 -36.58
CA PHE A 577 -2.82 -75.02 -37.52
C PHE A 577 -1.58 -75.60 -36.83
N SER A 578 -1.73 -76.66 -36.04
CA SER A 578 -0.73 -77.74 -35.97
C SER A 578 -1.26 -78.98 -35.24
N ARG A 579 -1.83 -79.92 -36.00
CA ARG A 579 -1.57 -81.38 -35.89
C ARG A 579 -2.54 -82.18 -36.77
N LYS A 580 -2.08 -82.54 -37.97
CA LYS A 580 -2.45 -83.79 -38.63
C LYS A 580 -1.21 -84.41 -39.27
N ARG A 581 -1.05 -85.73 -39.03
CA ARG A 581 -0.10 -86.73 -39.56
C ARG A 581 1.28 -86.70 -38.86
N GLU A 582 1.80 -87.79 -38.32
CA GLU A 582 1.63 -89.23 -38.61
C GLU A 582 0.80 -90.02 -37.58
#